data_AF-A0A7C1Q7T4-F1
#
_entry.id   AF-A0A7C1Q7T4-F1
#
_cell.length_a   1.000
_cell.length_b   1.000
_cell.length_c   1.000
_cell.angle_alpha   90.00
_cell.angle_beta   90.00
_cell.angle_gamma   90.00
#
_symmetry.space_group_name_H-M   'P 1'
#
loop_
_entity.id
_entity.type
_entity.pdbx_description
1 polymer ?
#
loop_
_entity_poly.entity_id
_entity_poly.type
_entity_poly.pdbx_seq_one_letter_code
_entity_poly.pdbx_strand_id
1 'polypeptide(L)' 'APLWGTRLAADAIGGTAFYLHDGRTTELEEAISLHGGEAENARNLFNSLSDSDRKAIIAFLRSL' A
#
# COMPACT_ATOMS: atom_id res chain seq x y z
N ALA A 1 6.17 -3.95 -7.17
CA ALA A 1 5.13 -3.78 -8.21
C ALA A 1 4.88 -2.28 -8.44
N PRO A 2 4.38 -1.85 -9.61
CA PRO A 2 4.08 -0.44 -9.80
C PRO A 2 2.87 0.03 -8.98
N LEU A 3 2.82 1.34 -8.67
CA LEU A 3 1.71 1.98 -7.95
C LEU A 3 0.60 2.52 -8.89
N TRP A 4 0.76 2.41 -10.20
CA TRP A 4 -0.30 2.83 -11.12
C TRP A 4 -1.44 1.80 -11.09
N GLY A 5 -2.68 2.29 -10.95
CA GLY A 5 -3.87 1.45 -10.87
C GLY A 5 -4.21 0.93 -9.48
N THR A 6 -3.50 1.36 -8.43
CA THR A 6 -3.76 0.91 -7.05
C THR A 6 -5.17 1.27 -6.56
N ARG A 7 -5.74 2.40 -7.00
CA ARG A 7 -7.14 2.77 -6.72
C ARG A 7 -8.14 1.93 -7.51
N LEU A 8 -7.78 1.54 -8.74
CA LEU A 8 -8.66 0.78 -9.64
C LEU A 8 -8.70 -0.71 -9.32
N ALA A 9 -7.75 -1.22 -8.53
CA ALA A 9 -7.62 -2.64 -8.21
C ALA A 9 -8.93 -3.24 -7.66
N ALA A 10 -9.61 -2.51 -6.77
CA ALA A 10 -10.90 -2.86 -6.19
C ALA A 10 -12.00 -3.03 -7.27
N ASP A 11 -12.17 -2.00 -8.11
CA ASP A 11 -13.20 -1.98 -9.15
C ASP A 11 -12.94 -3.05 -10.21
N ALA A 12 -11.67 -3.27 -10.57
CA ALA A 12 -11.27 -4.24 -11.58
C ALA A 12 -11.59 -5.70 -11.20
N ILE A 13 -11.71 -6.00 -9.91
CA ILE A 13 -11.98 -7.35 -9.39
C ILE A 13 -13.31 -7.47 -8.65
N GLY A 14 -14.21 -6.50 -8.83
CA GLY A 14 -15.59 -6.57 -8.37
C GLY A 14 -15.81 -6.24 -6.90
N GLY A 15 -14.94 -5.43 -6.29
CA GLY A 15 -15.18 -4.88 -4.96
C GLY A 15 -13.89 -4.66 -4.17
N THR A 16 -13.38 -5.71 -3.54
CA THR A 16 -12.26 -5.59 -2.58
C THR A 16 -10.92 -5.73 -3.27
N ALA A 17 -10.04 -4.75 -3.11
CA ALA A 17 -8.65 -4.86 -3.54
C ALA A 17 -7.86 -5.81 -2.62
N PHE A 18 -7.01 -6.65 -3.21
CA PHE A 18 -6.04 -7.45 -2.49
C PHE A 18 -4.64 -7.02 -2.91
N TYR A 19 -3.79 -6.73 -1.93
CA TYR A 19 -2.43 -6.25 -2.13
C TYR A 19 -1.41 -7.37 -1.89
N LEU A 20 -0.18 -7.10 -2.34
CA LEU A 20 0.91 -8.08 -2.44
C LEU A 20 0.67 -9.13 -3.54
N HIS A 21 1.73 -9.83 -3.92
CA HIS A 21 1.71 -10.80 -5.02
C HIS A 21 0.80 -12.01 -4.78
N ASP A 22 0.53 -12.32 -3.51
CA ASP A 22 -0.33 -13.41 -3.08
C ASP A 22 -1.67 -12.94 -2.49
N GLY A 23 -1.96 -11.64 -2.55
CA GLY A 23 -3.24 -11.08 -2.14
C GLY A 23 -3.54 -11.19 -0.63
N ARG A 24 -2.54 -11.38 0.23
CA ARG A 24 -2.76 -11.71 1.65
C ARG A 24 -3.35 -10.60 2.52
N THR A 25 -3.47 -9.36 2.03
CA THR A 25 -4.05 -8.24 2.78
C THR A 25 -4.90 -7.35 1.88
N THR A 26 -5.93 -6.75 2.47
CA THR A 26 -6.79 -5.74 1.83
C THR A 26 -6.42 -4.31 2.24
N GLU A 27 -5.40 -4.14 3.08
CA GLU A 27 -5.01 -2.84 3.64
C GLU A 27 -3.66 -2.37 3.10
N LEU A 28 -3.60 -1.12 2.62
CA LEU A 28 -2.37 -0.53 2.08
C LEU A 28 -1.27 -0.37 3.13
N GLU A 29 -1.64 -0.01 4.37
CA GLU A 29 -0.67 0.13 5.47
C GLU A 29 -0.02 -1.20 5.81
N GLU A 30 -0.82 -2.27 5.89
CA GLU A 30 -0.32 -3.62 6.13
C GLU A 30 0.50 -4.11 4.94
N ALA A 31 0.06 -3.84 3.71
CA ALA A 31 0.83 -4.14 2.51
C ALA A 31 2.22 -3.50 2.59
N ILE A 32 2.33 -2.20 2.93
CA ILE A 32 3.62 -1.51 3.12
C ILE A 32 4.45 -2.21 4.19
N SER A 33 3.86 -2.53 5.35
CA SER A 33 4.57 -3.17 6.46
C SER A 33 5.11 -4.57 6.12
N LEU A 34 4.49 -5.28 5.19
CA LEU A 34 4.87 -6.65 4.80
C LEU A 34 5.94 -6.69 3.71
N HIS A 35 6.29 -5.55 3.09
CA HIS A 35 7.36 -5.51 2.09
C HIS A 35 8.75 -5.66 2.73
N GLY A 36 9.69 -6.29 2.02
CA GLY A 36 11.08 -6.45 2.44
C GLY A 36 12.03 -6.45 1.24
N GLY A 37 13.28 -6.84 1.44
CA GLY A 37 14.29 -6.85 0.38
C GLY A 37 14.54 -5.44 -0.16
N GLU A 38 14.30 -5.24 -1.46
CA GLU A 38 14.50 -3.92 -2.10
C GLU A 38 13.61 -2.82 -1.51
N ALA A 39 12.43 -3.17 -0.97
CA ALA A 39 11.48 -2.22 -0.39
C ALA A 39 11.67 -1.98 1.13
N GLU A 40 12.64 -2.64 1.76
CA GLU A 40 12.86 -2.57 3.20
C GLU A 40 13.13 -1.15 3.70
N ASN A 41 13.96 -0.38 2.97
CA ASN A 41 14.24 1.01 3.33
C ASN A 41 12.98 1.88 3.27
N ALA A 42 12.15 1.72 2.24
CA ALA A 42 10.90 2.47 2.09
C ALA A 42 9.89 2.11 3.19
N ARG A 43 9.75 0.81 3.52
CA ARG A 43 8.95 0.35 4.66
C ARG A 43 9.43 0.99 5.96
N ASN A 44 10.72 0.93 6.24
CA ASN A 44 11.28 1.44 7.49
C ASN A 44 11.08 2.96 7.61
N LEU A 45 11.26 3.71 6.52
CA LEU A 45 10.96 5.13 6.45
C LEU A 45 9.47 5.39 6.74
N PHE A 46 8.55 4.69 6.08
CA PHE A 46 7.12 4.83 6.34
C PHE A 46 6.76 4.56 7.80
N ASN A 47 7.34 3.51 8.40
CA ASN A 47 7.12 3.16 9.81
C ASN A 47 7.68 4.21 10.79
N SER A 48 8.69 4.97 10.38
CA SER A 48 9.28 6.05 11.19
C SER A 48 8.51 7.38 11.12
N LEU A 49 7.55 7.49 10.20
CA LEU A 49 6.76 8.70 10.03
C LEU A 49 5.75 8.92 11.17
N SER A 50 5.37 10.18 11.35
CA SER A 50 4.23 10.52 12.20
C SER A 50 2.93 9.90 11.68
N ASP A 51 1.95 9.72 12.57
CA ASP A 51 0.63 9.21 12.18
C ASP A 51 -0.05 10.06 11.10
N SER A 52 0.13 11.39 11.14
CA SER A 52 -0.40 12.30 10.12
C SER A 52 0.25 12.08 8.76
N ASP A 53 1.56 11.88 8.73
CA ASP A 53 2.30 11.69 7.48
C ASP A 53 1.99 10.31 6.86
N ARG A 54 1.86 9.26 7.70
CA ARG A 54 1.41 7.94 7.22
C ARG A 54 0.03 8.06 6.58
N LYS A 55 -0.92 8.72 7.24
CA LYS A 55 -2.27 8.97 6.69
C LYS A 55 -2.23 9.75 5.37
N ALA A 56 -1.37 10.76 5.25
CA ALA A 56 -1.21 11.53 4.03
C ALA A 56 -0.71 10.67 2.86
N ILE A 57 0.26 9.78 3.11
CA ILE A 57 0.75 8.82 2.11
C ILE A 57 -0.37 7.85 1.69
N ILE A 58 -1.12 7.30 2.65
CA ILE A 58 -2.22 6.39 2.33
C ILE A 58 -3.31 7.09 1.53
N ALA A 59 -3.64 8.35 1.86
CA ALA A 59 -4.56 9.16 1.08
C ALA A 59 -4.07 9.38 -0.36
N PHE A 60 -2.77 9.67 -0.52
CA PHE A 60 -2.14 9.78 -1.84
C PHE A 60 -2.25 8.47 -2.63
N LEU A 61 -1.91 7.32 -2.04
CA LEU A 61 -2.01 6.01 -2.70
C LEU A 61 -3.44 5.67 -3.12
N ARG A 62 -4.44 6.08 -2.33
CA ARG A 62 -5.87 5.91 -2.67
C ARG A 62 -6.33 6.85 -3.79
N SER A 63 -5.57 7.90 -4.13
CA SER A 63 -5.89 8.84 -5.20
C SER A 63 -5.37 8.44 -6.58
N LEU A 64 -4.53 7.38 -6.66
CA LEU A 64 -3.92 6.87 -7.89
C LEU A 64 -4.87 5.94 -8.68
#